data_AF-A0A0N6ZZU3-F1
#
_entry.id   AF-A0A0N6ZZU3-F1
#
_cell.length_a   1.000
_cell.length_b   1.000
_cell.length_c   1.000
_cell.angle_alpha   90.00
_cell.angle_beta   90.00
_cell.angle_gamma   90.00
#
_symmetry.space_group_name_H-M   'P 1'
#
loop_
_entity.id
_entity.type
_entity.pdbx_description
1 polymer ?
#
loop_
_entity_poly.entity_id
_entity_poly.type
_entity_poly.pdbx_seq_one_letter_code
_entity_poly.pdbx_strand_id
1 'polypeptide(L)'
;MRSLELVLDPDSDAAVRAAWDALTAADLPSLGRSGTNDPHVTLAAGDALPVPEGFDAAVPTTLRLGGLLLFPAGAGRSVLVRAVVVDPVLAAFHAAVHRRAPGAVETSLPGGWSPHVTFARRVRDEDLPAAVAALRATPLPETLTVGGVRHWDGETKTVTPVA
;
A
#
# COMPACT_ATOMS: atom_id res chain seq x y z
N MET A 1 0.85 -6.94 -15.08
CA MET A 1 0.80 -6.73 -13.61
C MET A 1 -0.63 -6.60 -13.11
N ARG A 2 -0.96 -7.44 -12.13
CA ARG A 2 -2.19 -7.49 -11.34
C ARG A 2 -1.83 -7.49 -9.86
N SER A 3 -2.76 -7.14 -8.99
CA SER A 3 -2.54 -7.12 -7.54
C SER A 3 -3.78 -7.52 -6.75
N LEU A 4 -3.54 -8.08 -5.56
CA LEU A 4 -4.53 -8.15 -4.48
C LEU A 4 -4.15 -7.13 -3.42
N GLU A 5 -5.11 -6.34 -2.99
CA GLU A 5 -4.87 -5.13 -2.20
C GLU A 5 -5.90 -5.02 -1.07
N LEU A 6 -5.43 -4.70 0.14
CA LEU A 6 -6.30 -4.14 1.18
C LEU A 6 -6.55 -2.68 0.84
N VAL A 7 -7.81 -2.30 0.77
CA VAL A 7 -8.21 -0.90 0.63
C VAL A 7 -8.73 -0.37 1.96
N LEU A 8 -8.69 0.94 2.12
CA LEU A 8 -9.03 1.62 3.35
C LEU A 8 -10.51 2.00 3.37
N ASP A 9 -11.07 2.16 4.57
CA ASP A 9 -12.36 2.83 4.72
C ASP A 9 -12.25 4.33 4.37
N PRO A 10 -13.38 5.04 4.19
CA PRO A 10 -13.34 6.44 3.75
C PRO A 10 -12.51 7.37 4.65
N ASP A 11 -12.56 7.18 5.97
CA ASP A 11 -11.84 8.05 6.92
C ASP A 11 -10.33 7.80 6.87
N SER A 12 -9.91 6.53 6.82
CA SER A 12 -8.50 6.15 6.72
C SER A 12 -7.91 6.45 5.35
N ASP A 13 -8.70 6.30 4.28
CA ASP A 13 -8.38 6.76 2.93
C ASP A 13 -8.11 8.27 2.94
N ALA A 14 -9.03 9.07 3.49
CA ALA A 14 -8.90 10.52 3.57
C ALA A 14 -7.64 10.95 4.35
N ALA A 15 -7.30 10.26 5.44
CA ALA A 15 -6.08 10.52 6.20
C ALA A 15 -4.80 10.32 5.35
N VAL A 16 -4.74 9.25 4.55
CA VAL A 16 -3.60 9.02 3.64
C VAL A 16 -3.58 10.05 2.51
N ARG A 17 -4.74 10.41 1.96
CA ARG A 17 -4.82 11.45 0.92
C ARG A 17 -4.37 12.81 1.44
N ALA A 18 -4.68 13.18 2.69
CA ALA A 18 -4.15 14.40 3.30
C ALA A 18 -2.62 14.42 3.33
N ALA A 19 -1.97 13.28 3.60
CA ALA A 19 -0.52 13.16 3.52
C ALA A 19 0.01 13.29 2.07
N TRP A 20 -0.72 12.75 1.09
CA TRP A 20 -0.40 12.95 -0.33
C TRP A 20 -0.53 14.40 -0.78
N ASP A 21 -1.53 15.12 -0.25
CA ASP A 21 -1.78 16.53 -0.53
C ASP A 21 -0.69 17.41 0.09
N ALA A 22 -0.24 17.09 1.31
CA ALA A 22 0.88 17.79 1.96
C ALA A 22 2.18 17.70 1.14
N LEU A 23 2.48 16.53 0.58
CA LEU A 23 3.61 16.36 -0.35
C LEU A 23 3.42 17.19 -1.62
N THR A 24 2.21 17.19 -2.19
CA THR A 24 1.90 17.96 -3.40
C THR A 24 2.02 19.46 -3.16
N ALA A 25 1.55 19.96 -2.01
CA ALA A 25 1.65 21.36 -1.61
C ALA A 25 3.10 21.84 -1.39
N ALA A 26 4.00 20.92 -1.01
CA ALA A 26 5.43 21.16 -0.91
C ALA A 26 6.17 21.04 -2.26
N ASP A 27 5.44 20.90 -3.37
CA ASP A 27 5.95 20.61 -4.71
C ASP A 27 6.82 19.34 -4.81
N LEU A 28 6.47 18.32 -4.02
CA LEU A 28 7.16 17.03 -4.02
C LEU A 28 6.39 15.98 -4.83
N PRO A 29 7.05 14.87 -5.24
CA PRO A 29 6.37 13.73 -5.80
C PRO A 29 5.33 13.16 -4.82
N SER A 30 4.19 12.72 -5.35
CA SER A 30 3.08 12.18 -4.56
C SER A 30 2.22 11.28 -5.44
N LEU A 31 1.68 10.19 -4.87
CA LEU A 31 0.69 9.35 -5.55
C LEU A 31 -0.67 10.05 -5.71
N GLY A 32 -0.94 11.12 -4.97
CA GLY A 32 -2.19 11.88 -5.10
C GLY A 32 -2.29 12.68 -6.41
N ARG A 33 -1.17 13.02 -7.06
CA ARG A 33 -1.15 13.95 -8.21
C ARG A 33 -1.97 13.49 -9.41
N SER A 34 -2.06 12.18 -9.68
CA SER A 34 -2.78 11.69 -10.86
C SER A 34 -4.28 11.47 -10.63
N GLY A 35 -4.75 11.46 -9.39
CA GLY A 35 -6.15 11.14 -9.04
C GLY A 35 -6.60 9.70 -9.35
N THR A 36 -5.72 8.88 -9.93
CA THR A 36 -6.01 7.50 -10.34
C THR A 36 -5.56 6.45 -9.32
N ASN A 37 -4.94 6.88 -8.24
CA ASN A 37 -4.44 5.99 -7.19
C ASN A 37 -5.38 6.05 -5.99
N ASP A 38 -5.61 4.88 -5.40
CA ASP A 38 -6.26 4.75 -4.11
C ASP A 38 -5.24 4.31 -3.07
N PRO A 39 -5.27 4.86 -1.85
CA PRO A 39 -4.54 4.32 -0.70
C PRO A 39 -4.82 2.83 -0.51
N HIS A 40 -3.76 2.02 -0.49
CA HIS A 40 -3.88 0.59 -0.31
C HIS A 40 -2.60 -0.01 0.30
N VAL A 41 -2.72 -1.26 0.75
CA VAL A 41 -1.61 -2.14 1.08
C VAL A 41 -1.66 -3.35 0.16
N THR A 42 -0.60 -3.54 -0.64
CA THR A 42 -0.48 -4.69 -1.53
C THR A 42 -0.25 -5.98 -0.72
N LEU A 43 -1.11 -6.98 -0.94
CA LEU A 43 -0.99 -8.33 -0.37
C LEU A 43 -0.20 -9.26 -1.29
N ALA A 44 -0.50 -9.22 -2.59
CA ALA A 44 0.18 -9.98 -3.62
C ALA A 44 0.22 -9.15 -4.91
N ALA A 45 1.31 -9.28 -5.68
CA ALA A 45 1.41 -8.69 -7.01
C ALA A 45 2.03 -9.70 -7.99
N GLY A 46 1.59 -9.73 -9.24
CA GLY A 46 2.12 -10.63 -10.25
C GLY A 46 1.44 -10.45 -11.61
N ASP A 47 2.00 -10.99 -12.67
CA ASP A 47 1.46 -10.74 -14.02
C ASP A 47 0.15 -11.47 -14.31
N ALA A 48 -0.06 -12.63 -13.70
CA ALA A 48 -1.21 -13.50 -13.95
C ALA A 48 -1.98 -13.86 -12.68
N LEU A 49 -1.99 -13.00 -11.65
CA LEU A 49 -2.72 -13.29 -10.42
C LEU A 49 -4.22 -13.50 -10.72
N PRO A 50 -4.81 -14.63 -10.29
CA PRO A 50 -6.23 -14.89 -10.47
C PRO A 50 -7.07 -14.06 -9.49
N VAL A 51 -8.34 -13.84 -9.83
CA VAL A 51 -9.35 -13.32 -8.89
C VAL A 51 -9.75 -14.49 -7.97
N PRO A 52 -9.52 -14.40 -6.64
CA PRO A 52 -9.90 -15.45 -5.72
C PRO A 52 -11.43 -15.48 -5.52
N GLU A 53 -12.00 -16.69 -5.36
CA GLU A 53 -13.43 -16.88 -5.03
C GLU A 53 -13.74 -16.66 -3.54
N GLY A 54 -12.71 -16.36 -2.73
CA GLY A 54 -12.79 -16.11 -1.30
C GLY A 54 -11.50 -16.49 -0.58
N PHE A 55 -11.45 -16.22 0.73
CA PHE A 55 -10.29 -16.50 1.58
C PHE A 55 -10.66 -17.44 2.74
N ASP A 56 -9.72 -18.29 3.16
CA ASP A 56 -9.83 -19.19 4.32
C ASP A 56 -9.22 -18.61 5.60
N ALA A 57 -9.21 -17.27 5.71
CA ALA A 57 -8.79 -16.54 6.89
C ALA A 57 -9.62 -15.25 7.04
N ALA A 58 -9.73 -14.75 8.26
CA ALA A 58 -10.40 -13.48 8.52
C ALA A 58 -9.64 -12.33 7.84
N VAL A 59 -10.38 -11.46 7.16
CA VAL A 59 -9.82 -10.19 6.66
C VAL A 59 -9.45 -9.33 7.87
N PRO A 60 -8.23 -8.77 7.93
CA PRO A 60 -7.88 -7.81 8.99
C PRO A 60 -8.80 -6.60 8.89
N THR A 61 -9.39 -6.19 10.00
CA THR A 61 -10.27 -5.00 10.05
C THR A 61 -9.50 -3.71 10.27
N THR A 62 -8.27 -3.82 10.78
CA THR A 62 -7.41 -2.68 11.09
C THR A 62 -5.96 -2.98 10.76
N LEU A 63 -5.17 -1.93 10.52
CA LEU A 63 -3.75 -1.99 10.18
C LEU A 63 -3.00 -1.01 11.05
N ARG A 64 -2.14 -1.51 11.94
CA ARG A 64 -1.27 -0.67 12.75
C ARG A 64 -0.12 -0.12 11.91
N LEU A 65 0.08 1.19 11.94
CA LEU A 65 1.14 1.85 11.20
C LEU A 65 2.47 1.81 11.95
N GLY A 66 3.55 1.64 11.18
CA GLY A 66 4.92 1.69 11.65
C GLY A 66 5.68 2.94 11.21
N GLY A 67 7.00 2.81 11.15
CA GLY A 67 7.91 3.87 10.72
C GLY A 67 7.75 4.26 9.25
N LEU A 68 8.40 5.36 8.89
CA LEU A 68 8.61 5.74 7.50
C LEU A 68 9.74 4.88 6.94
N LEU A 69 9.51 4.22 5.79
CA LEU A 69 10.54 3.44 5.10
C LEU A 69 10.88 4.08 3.75
N LEU A 70 12.11 3.82 3.31
CA LEU A 70 12.62 4.21 2.01
C LEU A 70 12.98 2.95 1.23
N PHE A 71 12.39 2.78 0.05
CA PHE A 71 12.83 1.73 -0.88
C PHE A 71 13.63 2.33 -2.03
N PRO A 72 14.62 1.60 -2.59
CA PRO A 72 15.37 2.06 -3.75
C PRO A 72 14.45 2.31 -4.96
N ALA A 73 14.64 3.43 -5.68
CA ALA A 73 13.89 3.77 -6.89
C ALA A 73 14.81 4.14 -8.08
N GLY A 74 16.06 3.67 -8.05
CA GLY A 74 17.15 4.06 -8.95
C GLY A 74 18.15 5.00 -8.28
N ALA A 75 19.19 5.41 -9.02
CA ALA A 75 20.25 6.25 -8.48
C ALA A 75 19.72 7.61 -7.96
N GLY A 76 20.02 7.94 -6.70
CA GLY A 76 19.63 9.21 -6.07
C GLY A 76 18.12 9.37 -5.86
N ARG A 77 17.36 8.28 -5.84
CA ARG A 77 15.90 8.28 -5.80
C ARG A 77 15.35 7.21 -4.86
N SER A 78 14.32 7.58 -4.11
CA SER A 78 13.65 6.72 -3.13
C SER A 78 12.14 6.63 -3.38
N VAL A 79 11.54 5.49 -3.03
CA VAL A 79 10.09 5.36 -2.79
C VAL A 79 9.84 5.65 -1.32
N LEU A 80 8.88 6.52 -1.04
CA LEU A 80 8.52 6.93 0.30
C LEU A 80 7.25 6.21 0.73
N VAL A 81 7.32 5.42 1.80
CA VAL A 81 6.20 4.58 2.23
C VAL A 81 6.03 4.60 3.74
N ARG A 82 4.81 4.37 4.22
CA ARG A 82 4.51 4.10 5.62
C ARG A 82 4.45 2.59 5.83
N ALA A 83 5.28 2.06 6.73
CA ALA A 83 5.22 0.66 7.10
C ALA A 83 3.88 0.30 7.75
N VAL A 84 3.46 -0.94 7.58
CA VAL A 84 2.39 -1.56 8.37
C VAL A 84 3.01 -2.65 9.22
N VAL A 85 2.61 -2.74 10.49
CA VAL A 85 3.05 -3.78 11.41
C VAL A 85 2.36 -5.08 11.02
N VAL A 86 3.14 -6.16 10.87
CA VAL A 86 2.61 -7.49 10.61
C VAL A 86 2.23 -8.14 11.93
N ASP A 87 0.95 -8.06 12.28
CA ASP A 87 0.38 -8.81 13.39
C ASP A 87 -0.03 -10.23 12.96
N PRO A 88 -0.43 -11.12 13.90
CA PRO A 88 -0.83 -12.49 13.55
C PRO A 88 -2.03 -12.59 12.60
N VAL A 89 -2.97 -11.63 12.63
CA VAL A 89 -4.16 -11.64 11.76
C VAL A 89 -3.75 -11.31 10.33
N LEU A 90 -2.96 -10.24 10.14
CA LEU A 90 -2.44 -9.85 8.84
C LEU A 90 -1.54 -10.94 8.25
N ALA A 91 -0.68 -11.57 9.08
CA ALA A 91 0.17 -12.67 8.65
C ALA A 91 -0.65 -13.90 8.18
N ALA A 92 -1.68 -14.29 8.94
CA ALA A 92 -2.54 -15.41 8.57
C ALA A 92 -3.33 -15.12 7.30
N PHE A 93 -3.85 -13.90 7.16
CA PHE A 93 -4.58 -13.47 5.97
C PHE A 93 -3.67 -13.41 4.73
N HIS A 94 -2.46 -12.89 4.87
CA HIS A 94 -1.47 -12.89 3.78
C HIS A 94 -1.15 -14.31 3.30
N ALA A 95 -0.94 -15.26 4.22
CA ALA A 95 -0.74 -16.66 3.85
C ALA A 95 -1.97 -17.26 3.13
N ALA A 96 -3.19 -16.89 3.52
CA ALA A 96 -4.42 -17.29 2.84
C ALA A 96 -4.51 -16.75 1.41
N VAL A 97 -4.16 -15.47 1.21
CA VAL A 97 -4.09 -14.85 -0.12
C VAL A 97 -3.21 -15.67 -1.05
N HIS A 98 -2.01 -16.07 -0.61
CA HIS A 98 -1.10 -16.84 -1.46
C HIS A 98 -1.53 -18.28 -1.74
N ARG A 99 -2.34 -18.90 -0.87
CA ARG A 99 -2.98 -20.19 -1.18
C ARG A 99 -4.04 -20.06 -2.28
N ARG A 100 -4.72 -18.92 -2.35
CA ARG A 100 -5.85 -18.67 -3.27
C ARG A 100 -5.45 -17.99 -4.57
N ALA A 101 -4.34 -17.25 -4.57
CA ALA A 101 -3.82 -16.52 -5.73
C ALA A 101 -2.32 -16.78 -5.90
N PRO A 102 -1.92 -17.96 -6.43
CA PRO A 102 -0.52 -18.26 -6.71
C PRO A 102 0.02 -17.41 -7.88
N GLY A 103 1.35 -17.38 -8.03
CA GLY A 103 2.02 -16.65 -9.12
C GLY A 103 2.41 -15.21 -8.78
N ALA A 104 2.51 -14.89 -7.49
CA ALA A 104 2.98 -13.60 -7.03
C ALA A 104 4.51 -13.47 -7.12
N VAL A 105 5.01 -12.24 -7.24
CA VAL A 105 6.44 -11.93 -7.25
C VAL A 105 7.05 -12.06 -5.86
N GLU A 106 8.34 -12.39 -5.82
CA GLU A 106 9.11 -12.68 -4.59
C GLU A 106 8.92 -11.63 -3.48
N THR A 107 8.94 -10.35 -3.83
CA THR A 107 8.80 -9.21 -2.89
C THR A 107 7.40 -9.08 -2.28
N SER A 108 6.46 -9.94 -2.69
CA SER A 108 5.13 -10.05 -2.09
C SER A 108 4.86 -11.41 -1.47
N LEU A 109 5.76 -12.39 -1.62
CA LEU A 109 5.60 -13.72 -0.99
C LEU A 109 5.79 -13.66 0.54
N PRO A 110 5.21 -14.60 1.30
CA PRO A 110 5.48 -14.73 2.72
C PRO A 110 6.99 -14.86 3.00
N GLY A 111 7.49 -14.05 3.93
CA GLY A 111 8.93 -13.96 4.25
C GLY A 111 9.73 -12.96 3.42
N GLY A 112 9.25 -12.56 2.22
CA GLY A 112 9.85 -11.53 1.38
C GLY A 112 9.07 -10.20 1.35
N TRP A 113 7.93 -10.16 2.03
CA TRP A 113 6.97 -9.05 1.99
C TRP A 113 7.25 -7.99 3.07
N SER A 114 7.21 -6.72 2.66
CA SER A 114 7.22 -5.56 3.56
C SER A 114 5.94 -4.76 3.35
N PRO A 115 4.86 -4.98 4.13
CA PRO A 115 3.60 -4.28 3.91
C PRO A 115 3.72 -2.79 4.19
N HIS A 116 3.10 -2.00 3.32
CA HIS A 116 3.22 -0.56 3.37
C HIS A 116 2.08 0.13 2.62
N VAL A 117 1.82 1.39 3.00
CA VAL A 117 1.06 2.35 2.21
C VAL A 117 2.06 3.27 1.50
N THR A 118 1.96 3.40 0.18
CA THR A 118 2.89 4.25 -0.59
C THR A 118 2.45 5.71 -0.57
N PHE A 119 3.37 6.63 -0.31
CA PHE A 119 3.13 8.08 -0.43
C PHE A 119 3.60 8.63 -1.76
N ALA A 120 4.82 8.28 -2.16
CA ALA A 120 5.46 8.84 -3.33
C ALA A 120 6.46 7.87 -3.92
N ARG A 121 6.65 7.95 -5.24
CA ARG A 121 7.67 7.18 -5.96
C ARG A 121 8.69 8.16 -6.54
N ARG A 122 9.95 7.73 -6.61
CA ARG A 122 11.05 8.48 -7.25
C ARG A 122 11.28 9.87 -6.64
N VAL A 123 11.12 10.00 -5.32
CA VAL A 123 11.52 11.19 -4.56
C VAL A 123 13.03 11.33 -4.67
N ARG A 124 13.53 12.54 -4.92
CA ARG A 124 14.98 12.78 -4.94
C ARG A 124 15.52 12.68 -3.53
N ASP A 125 16.70 12.08 -3.35
CA ASP A 125 17.24 11.91 -2.00
C ASP A 125 17.50 13.27 -1.32
N GLU A 126 17.82 14.30 -2.10
CA GLU A 126 17.93 15.70 -1.66
C GLU A 126 16.61 16.31 -1.16
N ASP A 127 15.47 15.80 -1.62
CA ASP A 127 14.13 16.27 -1.19
C ASP A 127 13.61 15.53 0.05
N LEU A 128 14.27 14.46 0.49
CA LEU A 128 13.79 13.64 1.62
C LEU A 128 13.57 14.45 2.91
N PRO A 129 14.44 15.41 3.30
CA PRO A 129 14.18 16.24 4.47
C PRO A 129 12.85 17.02 4.38
N ALA A 130 12.55 17.59 3.22
CA ALA A 130 11.30 18.32 2.98
C ALA A 130 10.09 17.38 2.99
N ALA A 131 10.22 16.19 2.38
CA ALA A 131 9.17 15.18 2.38
C ALA A 131 8.84 14.69 3.80
N VAL A 132 9.87 14.43 4.61
CA VAL A 132 9.71 14.04 6.02
C VAL A 132 9.03 15.15 6.82
N ALA A 133 9.43 16.41 6.61
CA ALA A 133 8.81 17.55 7.29
C ALA A 133 7.32 17.68 6.94
N ALA A 134 6.96 17.59 5.66
CA ALA A 134 5.56 17.62 5.21
C ALA A 134 4.73 16.49 5.84
N LEU A 135 5.24 15.25 5.84
CA LEU A 135 4.54 14.12 6.45
C LEU A 135 4.41 14.22 7.98
N ARG A 136 5.34 14.90 8.67
CA ARG A 136 5.23 15.13 10.12
C ARG A 136 4.20 16.20 10.46
N ALA A 137 3.99 17.17 9.57
CA ALA A 137 2.95 18.19 9.73
C ALA A 137 1.54 17.63 9.47
N THR A 138 1.43 16.48 8.81
CA THR A 138 0.16 15.78 8.54
C THR A 138 0.23 14.34 9.07
N PRO A 139 0.18 14.16 10.41
CA PRO A 139 0.30 12.83 11.00
C PRO A 139 -0.89 11.95 10.63
N LEU A 140 -0.60 10.68 10.32
CA LEU A 140 -1.63 9.65 10.22
C LEU A 140 -2.07 9.18 11.61
N PRO A 141 -3.29 8.60 11.74
CA PRO A 141 -3.66 7.88 12.96
C PRO A 141 -2.70 6.70 13.21
N GLU A 142 -2.63 6.20 14.45
CA GLU A 142 -1.81 5.01 14.78
C GLU A 142 -2.26 3.76 13.98
N THR A 143 -3.55 3.70 13.67
CA THR A 143 -4.20 2.58 13.02
C THR A 143 -5.06 3.08 11.88
N LEU A 144 -5.04 2.37 10.75
CA LEU A 144 -5.98 2.54 9.64
C LEU A 144 -7.03 1.42 9.69
N THR A 145 -8.25 1.73 9.26
CA THR A 145 -9.33 0.75 9.11
C THR A 145 -9.36 0.21 7.69
N VAL A 146 -9.54 -1.10 7.56
CA VAL A 146 -9.68 -1.78 6.27
C VAL A 146 -11.13 -1.70 5.81
N GLY A 147 -11.34 -1.18 4.61
CA GLY A 147 -12.65 -1.07 3.97
C GLY A 147 -13.02 -2.29 3.10
N GLY A 148 -12.03 -3.12 2.77
CA GLY A 148 -12.23 -4.35 2.00
C GLY A 148 -10.97 -4.83 1.30
N VAL A 149 -11.13 -5.80 0.42
CA VAL A 149 -10.08 -6.40 -0.40
C VAL A 149 -10.50 -6.34 -1.85
N ARG A 150 -9.57 -5.95 -2.73
CA ARG A 150 -9.81 -5.94 -4.17
C ARG A 150 -8.72 -6.68 -4.92
N HIS A 151 -9.10 -7.23 -6.08
CA HIS A 151 -8.20 -7.53 -7.17
C HIS A 151 -8.17 -6.34 -8.13
N TRP A 152 -6.97 -5.94 -8.56
CA TRP A 152 -6.76 -4.92 -9.58
C TRP A 152 -6.03 -5.51 -10.78
N ASP A 153 -6.60 -5.30 -11.97
CA ASP A 153 -5.98 -5.64 -13.25
C ASP A 153 -5.40 -4.40 -13.92
N GLY A 154 -4.07 -4.35 -14.01
CA GLY A 154 -3.36 -3.21 -14.59
C GLY A 154 -3.42 -3.11 -16.11
N GLU A 155 -3.77 -4.19 -16.82
CA GLU A 155 -3.96 -4.21 -18.27
C GLU A 155 -5.31 -3.60 -18.64
N THR A 156 -6.39 -4.06 -18.01
CA THR A 156 -7.75 -3.60 -18.30
C THR A 156 -8.22 -2.43 -17.43
N LYS A 157 -7.44 -2.06 -16.40
CA LYS A 157 -7.81 -1.10 -15.35
C LYS A 157 -9.07 -1.51 -14.58
N THR A 158 -9.33 -2.81 -14.48
CA THR A 158 -10.50 -3.34 -13.79
C THR A 158 -10.23 -3.50 -12.30
N VAL A 159 -11.23 -3.18 -11.48
CA VAL A 159 -11.24 -3.44 -10.04
C VAL A 159 -12.34 -4.45 -9.76
N THR A 160 -12.01 -5.50 -9.00
CA THR A 160 -12.98 -6.52 -8.56
C THR A 160 -12.91 -6.65 -7.04
N PRO A 161 -13.99 -6.31 -6.30
CA PRO A 161 -14.07 -6.59 -4.86
C PRO A 161 -14.04 -8.10 -4.61
N VAL A 162 -13.29 -8.54 -3.61
CA VAL A 162 -13.10 -9.97 -3.30
C VAL A 162 -13.26 -10.32 -1.82
N ALA A 163 -13.33 -9.34 -0.91
CA ALA A 163 -13.81 -9.47 0.46
C ALA A 163 -14.08 -8.11 1.09
#